data_AF-A0ABD2MX90-F1
#
_entry.id   AF-A0ABD2MX90-F1
#
_cell.length_a   1.000
_cell.length_b   1.000
_cell.length_c   1.000
_cell.angle_alpha   90.00
_cell.angle_beta   90.00
_cell.angle_gamma   90.00
#
_symmetry.space_group_name_H-M   'P 1'
#
loop_
_entity.id
_entity.type
_entity.pdbx_description
1 polymer ?
#
loop_
_entity_poly.entity_id
_entity_poly.type
_entity_poly.pdbx_seq_one_letter_code
_entity_poly.pdbx_strand_id
1 'polypeptide(L)'
;MTRTKQLPSNKQTLENRQKFERKVKLIEQKSDTKKETSKISKKHRYRPKSHVLQEIRYYQKITDLLIPRLPFQRVVREIIEDVQSRREDMIVFRISYGAIITLQETMENYITELFHDGNLCALHAKRVTVGPKDIQLAMRLRGEFRK
;
A
#
# COMPACT_ATOMS: atom_id res chain seq x y z
N MET A 1 76.57 -3.33 -43.25
CA MET A 1 76.47 -3.16 -41.77
C MET A 1 75.08 -2.67 -41.41
N THR A 2 74.19 -3.52 -40.95
CA THR A 2 72.95 -3.11 -40.26
C THR A 2 72.70 -4.07 -39.09
N ARG A 3 72.69 -3.47 -37.90
CA ARG A 3 72.77 -4.07 -36.56
C ARG A 3 71.39 -4.58 -36.13
N THR A 4 71.26 -5.87 -35.89
CA THR A 4 70.06 -6.47 -35.26
C THR A 4 69.88 -5.91 -33.84
N LYS A 5 68.82 -5.13 -33.60
CA LYS A 5 68.39 -4.77 -32.25
C LYS A 5 67.54 -5.92 -31.68
N GLN A 6 68.08 -6.65 -30.71
CA GLN A 6 67.31 -7.55 -29.85
C GLN A 6 66.34 -6.72 -28.98
N LEU A 7 65.07 -7.14 -28.92
CA LEU A 7 64.09 -6.66 -27.95
C LEU A 7 64.29 -7.41 -26.62
N PRO A 8 64.35 -6.74 -25.46
CA PRO A 8 64.56 -7.41 -24.18
C PRO A 8 63.29 -8.15 -23.73
N SER A 9 63.42 -9.44 -23.41
CA SER A 9 62.39 -10.23 -22.73
C SER A 9 62.30 -9.81 -21.25
N ASN A 10 61.45 -8.83 -20.96
CA ASN A 10 61.29 -8.32 -19.61
C ASN A 10 60.54 -9.36 -18.74
N LYS A 11 61.22 -10.00 -17.77
CA LYS A 11 60.63 -11.01 -16.86
C LYS A 11 59.35 -10.53 -16.16
N GLN A 12 59.22 -9.23 -15.89
CA GLN A 12 58.02 -8.64 -15.28
C GLN A 12 56.76 -8.77 -16.14
N THR A 13 56.87 -8.72 -17.47
CA THR A 13 55.69 -8.83 -18.36
C THR A 13 55.17 -10.27 -18.43
N LEU A 14 56.07 -11.26 -18.34
CA LEU A 14 55.71 -12.68 -18.29
C LEU A 14 55.07 -13.08 -16.95
N GLU A 15 55.59 -12.57 -15.83
CA GLU A 15 54.99 -12.80 -14.50
C GLU A 15 53.60 -12.19 -14.36
N ASN A 16 53.39 -10.99 -14.90
CA ASN A 16 52.09 -10.32 -14.87
C ASN A 16 51.06 -11.07 -15.74
N ARG A 17 51.49 -11.63 -16.88
CA ARG A 17 50.64 -12.47 -17.73
C ARG A 17 50.24 -13.77 -17.03
N GLN A 18 51.18 -14.44 -16.36
CA GLN A 18 50.89 -15.66 -15.60
C GLN A 18 49.96 -15.39 -14.40
N LYS A 19 50.09 -14.25 -13.71
CA LYS A 19 49.17 -13.84 -12.64
C LYS A 19 47.76 -13.58 -13.17
N PHE A 20 47.64 -12.94 -14.33
CA PHE A 20 46.36 -12.72 -15.00
C PHE A 20 45.69 -14.04 -15.40
N GLU A 21 46.44 -14.95 -16.03
CA GLU A 21 45.94 -16.27 -16.44
C GLU A 21 45.51 -17.14 -15.24
N ARG A 22 46.22 -17.09 -14.11
CA ARG A 22 45.79 -17.75 -12.86
C ARG A 22 44.51 -17.17 -12.30
N LYS A 23 44.33 -15.84 -12.37
CA LYS A 23 43.12 -15.16 -11.90
C LYS A 23 41.91 -15.50 -12.77
N VAL A 24 42.09 -15.60 -14.08
CA VAL A 24 41.05 -16.05 -15.02
C VAL A 24 40.65 -17.50 -14.76
N LYS A 25 41.62 -18.41 -14.56
CA LYS A 25 41.33 -19.81 -14.21
C LYS A 25 40.59 -19.97 -12.89
N LEU A 26 40.89 -19.13 -11.88
CA LEU A 26 40.15 -19.12 -10.60
C LEU A 26 38.71 -18.60 -10.75
N ILE A 27 38.43 -17.76 -11.74
CA ILE A 27 37.09 -17.25 -12.05
C ILE A 27 36.29 -18.31 -12.82
N GLU A 28 36.92 -18.99 -13.78
CA GLU A 28 36.31 -20.11 -14.53
C GLU A 28 35.99 -21.31 -13.64
N GLN A 29 36.88 -21.66 -12.70
CA GLN A 29 36.61 -22.73 -11.72
C GLN A 29 35.51 -22.36 -10.71
N LYS A 30 35.31 -21.06 -10.44
CA LYS A 30 34.19 -20.56 -9.63
C LYS A 30 32.86 -20.55 -10.38
N SER A 31 32.85 -20.52 -11.71
CA SER A 31 31.61 -20.59 -12.49
C SER A 31 31.01 -21.99 -12.59
N ASP A 32 31.79 -23.05 -12.39
CA ASP A 32 31.30 -24.43 -12.48
C ASP A 32 30.73 -24.97 -11.15
N THR A 33 31.00 -24.33 -10.01
CA THR A 33 30.56 -24.79 -8.68
C THR A 33 29.31 -24.09 -8.13
N LYS A 34 28.70 -23.19 -8.90
CA LYS A 34 27.45 -22.48 -8.53
C LYS A 34 26.32 -22.74 -9.52
N LYS A 35 26.01 -24.01 -9.74
CA LYS A 35 24.72 -24.46 -10.29
C LYS A 35 23.94 -25.28 -9.26
N GLU A 36 23.94 -24.84 -8.01
CA GLU A 36 22.78 -25.13 -7.15
C GLU A 36 21.62 -24.31 -7.71
N THR A 37 20.69 -25.02 -8.33
CA THR A 37 19.39 -24.46 -8.71
C THR A 37 18.74 -23.95 -7.44
N SER A 38 18.89 -22.64 -7.18
CA SER A 38 18.03 -21.95 -6.24
C SER A 38 16.60 -22.14 -6.75
N LYS A 39 15.91 -23.14 -6.20
CA LYS A 39 14.46 -23.26 -6.34
C LYS A 39 13.91 -21.97 -5.77
N ILE A 40 13.67 -20.99 -6.64
CA ILE A 40 12.96 -19.77 -6.29
C ILE A 40 11.61 -20.26 -5.78
N SER A 41 11.48 -20.32 -4.45
CA SER A 41 10.23 -20.66 -3.79
C SER A 41 9.17 -19.75 -4.40
N LYS A 42 8.19 -20.35 -5.08
CA LYS A 42 7.09 -19.59 -5.68
C LYS A 42 6.51 -18.75 -4.55
N LYS A 43 6.51 -17.42 -4.70
CA LYS A 43 5.92 -16.51 -3.72
C LYS A 43 4.53 -17.04 -3.38
N HIS A 44 4.32 -17.42 -2.13
CA HIS A 44 3.05 -17.96 -1.68
C HIS A 44 1.97 -16.91 -1.91
N ARG A 45 1.03 -17.20 -2.81
CA ARG A 45 -0.12 -16.32 -3.06
C ARG A 45 -1.25 -16.73 -2.14
N TYR A 46 -1.65 -15.82 -1.25
CA TYR A 46 -2.84 -16.04 -0.44
C TYR A 46 -4.07 -16.15 -1.34
N ARG A 47 -4.96 -17.10 -1.01
CA ARG A 47 -6.26 -17.18 -1.67
C ARG A 47 -7.03 -15.89 -1.36
N PRO A 48 -7.72 -15.27 -2.34
CA PRO A 48 -8.38 -13.97 -2.16
C PRO A 48 -9.28 -13.88 -0.92
N LYS A 49 -10.05 -14.94 -0.64
CA LYS A 49 -10.97 -15.02 0.52
C LYS A 49 -10.25 -15.12 1.88
N SER A 50 -9.01 -15.62 1.89
CA SER A 50 -8.23 -15.78 3.12
C SER A 50 -7.73 -14.44 3.66
N HIS A 51 -7.29 -13.56 2.75
CA HIS A 51 -6.75 -12.26 3.12
C HIS A 51 -7.85 -11.33 3.67
N VAL A 52 -9.01 -11.31 3.00
CA VAL A 52 -10.15 -10.47 3.41
C VAL A 52 -10.66 -10.83 4.81
N LEU A 53 -10.78 -12.12 5.13
CA LEU A 53 -11.18 -12.54 6.48
C LEU A 53 -10.14 -12.18 7.55
N GLN A 54 -8.86 -12.19 7.19
CA GLN A 54 -7.79 -11.77 8.08
C GLN A 54 -7.83 -10.26 8.33
N GLU A 55 -8.05 -9.46 7.29
CA GLU A 55 -8.24 -8.01 7.39
C GLU A 55 -9.45 -7.67 8.27
N ILE A 56 -10.60 -8.31 8.05
CA ILE A 56 -11.81 -8.07 8.86
C ILE A 56 -11.51 -8.31 10.34
N ARG A 57 -10.88 -9.44 10.68
CA ARG A 57 -10.53 -9.75 12.08
C ARG A 57 -9.52 -8.77 12.66
N TYR A 58 -8.57 -8.31 11.86
CA TYR A 58 -7.59 -7.32 12.28
C TYR A 58 -8.25 -5.96 12.56
N TYR A 59 -9.04 -5.44 11.62
CA TYR A 59 -9.72 -4.16 11.75
C TYR A 59 -10.82 -4.13 12.81
N GLN A 60 -11.43 -5.27 13.12
CA GLN A 60 -12.37 -5.40 14.26
C GLN A 60 -11.67 -5.42 15.62
N LYS A 61 -10.36 -5.69 15.67
CA LYS A 61 -9.59 -5.75 16.92
C LYS A 61 -8.95 -4.41 17.28
N ILE A 62 -8.52 -3.64 16.27
CA ILE A 62 -7.92 -2.32 16.47
C ILE A 62 -9.00 -1.24 16.53
N THR A 63 -8.65 -0.10 17.09
CA THR A 63 -9.53 1.09 17.20
C THR A 63 -8.91 2.31 16.53
N ASP A 64 -7.92 2.11 15.65
CA ASP A 64 -7.24 3.18 14.94
C ASP A 64 -8.13 3.76 13.83
N LEU A 65 -8.03 5.07 13.60
CA LEU A 65 -8.68 5.75 12.49
C LEU A 65 -8.12 5.27 11.15
N LEU A 66 -9.01 4.91 10.23
CA LEU A 66 -8.66 4.34 8.93
C LEU A 66 -8.55 5.40 7.84
N ILE A 67 -9.24 6.54 7.98
CA ILE A 67 -9.19 7.62 6.99
C ILE A 67 -7.95 8.50 7.29
N PRO A 68 -7.13 8.83 6.27
CA PRO A 68 -6.03 9.76 6.47
C PRO A 68 -6.53 11.16 6.92
N ARG A 69 -5.95 11.67 8.00
CA ARG A 69 -6.39 12.92 8.66
C ARG A 69 -6.39 14.15 7.75
N LEU A 70 -5.36 14.31 6.91
CA LEU A 70 -5.22 15.52 6.07
C LEU A 70 -6.32 15.62 4.98
N PRO A 71 -6.61 14.56 4.19
CA PRO A 71 -7.78 14.54 3.31
C PRO A 71 -9.09 14.82 4.03
N PHE A 72 -9.33 14.17 5.18
CA PHE A 72 -10.55 14.39 5.96
C PHE A 72 -10.70 15.85 6.38
N GLN A 73 -9.63 16.45 6.92
CA GLN A 73 -9.61 17.87 7.30
C GLN A 73 -9.88 18.80 6.12
N ARG A 74 -9.38 18.50 4.91
CA ARG A 74 -9.64 19.31 3.71
C ARG A 74 -11.12 19.30 3.35
N VAL A 75 -11.75 18.13 3.35
CA VAL A 75 -13.19 17.98 3.08
C VAL A 75 -14.03 18.71 4.12
N VAL A 76 -13.67 18.61 5.40
CA VAL A 76 -14.38 19.35 6.46
C VAL A 76 -14.30 20.87 6.25
N ARG A 77 -13.14 21.39 5.82
CA ARG A 77 -12.98 22.83 5.52
C ARG A 77 -13.78 23.26 4.31
N GLU A 78 -13.75 22.47 3.24
CA GLU A 78 -14.54 22.70 2.03
C GLU A 78 -16.04 22.82 2.36
N ILE A 79 -16.58 21.88 3.16
CA ILE A 79 -17.98 21.93 3.59
C ILE A 79 -18.28 23.17 4.44
N ILE A 80 -17.36 23.58 5.31
CA ILE A 80 -17.56 24.77 6.17
C ILE A 80 -17.54 26.06 5.33
N GLU A 81 -16.64 26.16 4.35
CA GLU A 81 -16.58 27.28 3.41
C GLU A 81 -17.85 27.36 2.56
N ASP A 82 -18.36 26.21 2.12
CA ASP A 82 -19.63 26.09 1.41
C ASP A 82 -20.84 26.53 2.27
N VAL A 83 -20.83 26.21 3.57
CA VAL A 83 -21.89 26.65 4.49
C VAL A 83 -21.76 28.14 4.79
N GLN A 84 -20.54 28.64 4.93
CA GLN A 84 -20.28 30.06 5.19
C GLN A 84 -20.67 30.94 3.99
N SER A 85 -20.35 30.52 2.76
CA SER A 85 -20.73 31.26 1.55
C SER A 85 -22.25 31.37 1.34
N ARG A 86 -23.03 30.42 1.90
CA ARG A 86 -24.49 30.43 1.86
C ARG A 86 -25.14 31.26 2.97
N ARG A 87 -24.39 31.67 4.00
CA ARG A 87 -24.90 32.50 5.08
C ARG A 87 -24.70 33.98 4.75
N GLU A 88 -25.71 34.80 5.06
CA GLU A 88 -25.63 36.25 4.93
C GLU A 88 -24.69 36.86 5.98
N ASP A 89 -24.56 36.20 7.13
CA ASP A 89 -23.69 36.62 8.21
C ASP A 89 -22.22 36.33 7.85
N MET A 90 -21.38 37.38 7.76
CA MET A 90 -19.93 37.28 7.49
C MET A 90 -19.12 36.70 8.68
N ILE A 91 -19.59 35.61 9.28
CA ILE A 91 -18.93 34.94 10.41
C ILE A 91 -17.90 33.94 9.88
N VAL A 92 -16.63 34.12 10.26
CA VAL A 92 -15.55 33.19 9.91
C VAL A 92 -15.45 32.07 10.94
N PHE A 93 -15.60 30.82 10.50
CA PHE A 93 -15.45 29.67 11.38
C PHE A 93 -13.97 29.32 11.62
N ARG A 94 -13.61 29.15 12.90
CA ARG A 94 -12.31 28.59 13.32
C ARG A 94 -12.54 27.21 13.91
N ILE A 95 -11.80 26.23 13.44
CA ILE A 95 -11.96 24.83 13.84
C ILE A 95 -10.87 24.46 14.84
N SER A 96 -11.29 23.96 16.00
CA SER A 96 -10.36 23.35 16.97
C SER A 96 -9.86 22.00 16.46
N TYR A 97 -8.60 21.65 16.78
CA TYR A 97 -8.05 20.35 16.45
C TYR A 97 -8.87 19.19 17.03
N GLY A 98 -9.34 19.32 18.28
CA GLY A 98 -10.19 18.31 18.92
C GLY A 98 -11.50 18.08 18.17
N ALA A 99 -12.11 19.14 17.63
CA ALA A 99 -13.33 19.03 16.84
C ALA A 99 -13.13 18.20 15.56
N ILE A 100 -11.99 18.37 14.88
CA ILE A 100 -11.68 17.58 13.67
C ILE A 100 -11.57 16.09 14.00
N ILE A 101 -10.90 15.74 15.11
CA ILE A 101 -10.78 14.35 15.55
C ILE A 101 -12.16 13.76 15.86
N THR A 102 -12.96 14.47 16.67
CA THR A 102 -14.29 13.97 17.06
C THR A 102 -15.20 13.80 15.84
N LEU A 103 -15.16 14.72 14.88
CA LEU A 103 -15.89 14.57 13.61
C LEU A 103 -15.42 13.33 12.84
N GLN A 104 -14.11 13.08 12.80
CA GLN A 104 -13.56 11.92 12.12
C GLN A 104 -13.97 10.61 12.80
N GLU A 105 -13.80 10.50 14.12
CA GLU A 105 -14.19 9.34 14.92
C GLU A 105 -15.68 9.03 14.74
N THR A 106 -16.52 10.05 14.84
CA THR A 106 -17.98 9.89 14.69
C THR A 106 -18.35 9.44 13.28
N MET A 107 -17.72 10.01 12.25
CA MET A 107 -18.01 9.67 10.86
C MET A 107 -17.56 8.24 10.51
N GLU A 108 -16.36 7.83 10.95
CA GLU A 108 -15.88 6.46 10.71
C GLU A 108 -16.76 5.42 11.42
N ASN A 109 -17.17 5.71 12.66
CA ASN A 109 -18.13 4.86 13.38
C ASN A 109 -19.47 4.77 12.64
N TYR A 110 -20.02 5.89 12.20
CA TYR A 110 -21.27 5.90 11.43
C TYR A 110 -21.16 5.08 10.12
N ILE A 111 -20.07 5.25 9.37
CA ILE A 111 -19.85 4.52 8.11
C ILE A 111 -19.72 3.01 8.38
N THR A 112 -18.99 2.60 9.42
CA THR A 112 -18.83 1.18 9.76
C THR A 112 -20.14 0.53 10.18
N GLU A 113 -20.98 1.22 10.96
CA GLU A 113 -22.34 0.77 11.29
C GLU A 113 -23.22 0.66 10.03
N LEU A 114 -23.15 1.63 9.13
CA LEU A 114 -23.91 1.60 7.88
C LEU A 114 -23.50 0.43 6.98
N PHE A 115 -22.20 0.12 6.91
CA PHE A 115 -21.70 -1.07 6.20
C PHE A 115 -22.11 -2.38 6.88
N HIS A 116 -22.24 -2.39 8.20
CA HIS A 116 -22.77 -3.56 8.92
C HIS A 116 -24.21 -3.86 8.49
N ASP A 117 -25.08 -2.85 8.50
CA ASP A 117 -26.48 -3.01 8.08
C ASP A 117 -26.60 -3.32 6.58
N GLY A 118 -25.79 -2.67 5.74
CA GLY A 118 -25.70 -2.98 4.32
C GLY A 118 -25.24 -4.42 4.06
N ASN A 119 -24.33 -4.95 4.89
CA ASN A 119 -23.91 -6.35 4.81
C ASN A 119 -25.05 -7.32 5.20
N LEU A 120 -25.84 -6.99 6.23
CA LEU A 120 -27.04 -7.77 6.57
C LEU A 120 -28.06 -7.79 5.42
N CYS A 121 -28.26 -6.65 4.75
CA CYS A 121 -29.14 -6.55 3.58
C CYS A 121 -28.62 -7.40 2.40
N ALA A 122 -27.31 -7.37 2.14
CA ALA A 122 -26.70 -8.19 1.09
C ALA A 122 -26.85 -9.69 1.39
N LEU A 123 -26.64 -10.09 2.65
CA LEU A 123 -26.79 -11.46 3.12
C LEU A 123 -28.24 -11.94 3.02
N HIS A 124 -29.20 -11.09 3.38
CA HIS A 124 -30.63 -11.36 3.21
C HIS A 124 -30.98 -11.67 1.74
N ALA A 125 -30.34 -10.97 0.80
CA ALA A 125 -30.48 -11.21 -0.64
C ALA A 125 -29.60 -12.35 -1.18
N LYS A 126 -29.02 -13.21 -0.32
CA LYS A 126 -28.11 -14.32 -0.66
C LYS A 126 -26.85 -13.90 -1.43
N ARG A 127 -26.38 -12.66 -1.25
CA ARG A 127 -25.13 -12.14 -1.81
C ARG A 127 -24.08 -11.97 -0.72
N VAL A 128 -22.82 -11.95 -1.12
CA VAL A 128 -21.67 -11.67 -0.24
C VAL A 128 -21.08 -10.28 -0.50
N THR A 129 -21.33 -9.71 -1.67
CA THR A 129 -20.86 -8.38 -2.04
C THR A 129 -21.95 -7.36 -1.75
N VAL A 130 -21.62 -6.37 -0.91
CA VAL A 130 -22.46 -5.20 -0.63
C VAL A 130 -22.54 -4.31 -1.86
N GLY A 131 -23.74 -3.91 -2.26
CA GLY A 131 -23.99 -2.97 -3.35
C GLY A 131 -24.71 -1.71 -2.89
N PRO A 132 -24.84 -0.70 -3.77
CA PRO A 132 -25.52 0.56 -3.44
C PRO A 132 -26.97 0.38 -2.97
N LYS A 133 -27.68 -0.62 -3.53
CA LYS A 133 -29.06 -0.96 -3.14
C LYS A 133 -29.17 -1.40 -1.68
N ASP A 134 -28.14 -2.06 -1.16
CA ASP A 134 -28.11 -2.55 0.22
C ASP A 134 -27.94 -1.39 1.20
N ILE A 135 -27.05 -0.45 0.88
CA ILE A 135 -26.85 0.78 1.66
C ILE A 135 -28.12 1.65 1.62
N GLN A 136 -28.70 1.86 0.43
CA GLN A 136 -29.94 2.63 0.29
C GLN A 136 -31.10 2.02 1.08
N LEU A 137 -31.22 0.68 1.07
CA LEU A 137 -32.21 -0.02 1.87
C LEU A 137 -31.95 0.15 3.37
N ALA A 138 -30.70 0.00 3.82
CA ALA A 138 -30.31 0.20 5.21
C ALA A 138 -30.65 1.62 5.70
N MET A 139 -30.25 2.66 4.96
CA MET A 139 -30.55 4.05 5.30
C MET A 139 -32.06 4.33 5.32
N ARG A 140 -32.82 3.69 4.42
CA ARG A 140 -34.29 3.81 4.39
C ARG A 140 -34.94 3.16 5.61
N LEU A 141 -34.44 2.02 6.06
CA LEU A 141 -34.93 1.33 7.26
C LEU A 141 -34.55 2.09 8.54
N ARG A 142 -33.39 2.75 8.57
CA ARG A 142 -32.98 3.65 9.66
C ARG A 142 -33.82 4.93 9.76
N GLY A 143 -34.54 5.29 8.70
CA GLY A 143 -35.36 6.51 8.66
C GLY A 143 -34.57 7.80 8.36
N GLU A 144 -33.32 7.68 7.92
CA GLU A 144 -32.44 8.82 7.59
C GLU A 144 -32.87 9.52 6.28
N PHE A 145 -33.46 8.77 5.35
CA PHE A 145 -34.13 9.33 4.17
C PHE A 145 -35.56 9.73 4.51
N ARG A 146 -35.72 10.84 5.25
CA ARG A 146 -37.00 11.55 5.28
C ARG A 146 -37.04 12.49 4.06
N LYS A 147 -37.90 12.17 3.10
CA LYS A 147 -38.35 13.14 2.08
C LYS A 147 -39.24 14.19 2.72
#